data_AF-A0A7J7KKJ5-F1
#
_entry.id   AF-A0A7J7KKJ5-F1
#
_cell.length_a   1.000
_cell.length_b   1.000
_cell.length_c   1.000
_cell.angle_alpha   90.00
_cell.angle_beta   90.00
_cell.angle_gamma   90.00
#
_symmetry.space_group_name_H-M   'P 1'
#
loop_
_entity.id
_entity.type
_entity.pdbx_description
1 polymer ?
#
loop_
_entity_poly.entity_id
_entity_poly.type
_entity_poly.pdbx_seq_one_letter_code
_entity_poly.pdbx_strand_id
1 'polypeptide(L)'
;MTLLQRNQKALQFILKYSLIGKILEALRHLIVTTRYSGKCRSSMVESGALLELVKLMVSCNRSEPHKEILQLTLEVINNLAQDPNTAEKVISTEYLMRAVLQLMCIYVSTGPLVFQTACTAFHSFAAHDRILELLCNEDGFIEELSCLKEKAVRNYMMAQKAKSKKAKTLFIVQESICSLMECFPSSSE
;
A
#
# COMPACT_ATOMS: atom_id res chain seq x y z
N MET A 1 -4.49 -1.39 -37.81
CA MET A 1 -5.26 -0.55 -36.86
C MET A 1 -6.02 0.50 -37.66
N THR A 2 -7.35 0.48 -37.67
CA THR A 2 -8.19 1.38 -38.49
C THR A 2 -8.31 2.77 -37.87
N LEU A 3 -8.75 3.78 -38.64
CA LEU A 3 -9.00 5.14 -38.13
C LEU A 3 -10.01 5.15 -36.97
N LEU A 4 -11.05 4.31 -37.04
CA LEU A 4 -12.03 4.15 -35.97
C LEU A 4 -11.39 3.63 -34.67
N GLN A 5 -10.50 2.64 -34.75
CA GLN A 5 -9.78 2.12 -33.59
C GLN A 5 -8.85 3.17 -32.97
N ARG A 6 -8.26 4.06 -33.78
CA ARG A 6 -7.43 5.17 -33.28
C ARG A 6 -8.30 6.21 -32.55
N ASN A 7 -9.47 6.54 -33.11
CA ASN A 7 -10.42 7.45 -32.47
C ASN A 7 -10.96 6.90 -31.14
N GLN A 8 -11.38 5.64 -31.11
CA GLN A 8 -11.87 4.99 -29.89
C GLN A 8 -10.79 4.95 -28.80
N LYS A 9 -9.54 4.62 -29.15
CA LYS A 9 -8.41 4.69 -28.21
C LYS A 9 -8.20 6.11 -27.69
N ALA A 10 -8.19 7.11 -28.56
CA ALA A 10 -8.02 8.51 -28.14
C ALA A 10 -9.12 8.96 -27.16
N LEU A 11 -10.38 8.65 -27.45
CA LEU A 11 -11.52 8.94 -26.55
C LEU A 11 -11.40 8.20 -25.22
N GLN A 12 -11.06 6.91 -25.25
CA GLN A 12 -10.83 6.12 -24.03
C GLN A 12 -9.70 6.74 -23.19
N PHE A 13 -8.61 7.19 -23.80
CA PHE A 13 -7.53 7.87 -23.09
C PHE A 13 -8.03 9.15 -22.42
N ILE A 14 -8.73 10.03 -23.15
CA ILE A 14 -9.26 11.30 -22.60
C ILE A 14 -10.20 11.04 -21.42
N LEU A 15 -11.17 10.14 -21.58
CA LEU A 15 -12.12 9.80 -20.53
C LEU A 15 -11.44 9.18 -19.30
N LYS A 16 -10.47 8.29 -19.52
CA LYS A 16 -9.72 7.64 -18.43
C LYS A 16 -8.94 8.68 -17.60
N TYR A 17 -8.27 9.63 -18.23
CA TYR A 17 -7.54 10.67 -17.49
C TYR A 17 -8.48 11.59 -16.70
N SER A 18 -9.66 11.92 -17.24
CA SER A 18 -10.67 12.67 -16.49
C SER A 18 -11.14 11.91 -15.24
N LEU A 19 -11.35 10.60 -15.36
CA LEU A 19 -11.74 9.76 -14.23
C LEU A 19 -10.64 9.67 -13.16
N ILE A 20 -9.38 9.50 -13.58
CA ILE A 20 -8.24 9.47 -12.67
C ILE A 20 -8.14 10.76 -11.85
N GLY A 21 -8.29 11.93 -12.48
CA GLY A 21 -8.27 13.21 -11.79
C GLY A 21 -9.33 13.28 -10.68
N LYS A 22 -10.56 12.84 -10.98
CA LYS A 22 -11.66 12.79 -10.00
C LYS A 22 -11.39 11.81 -8.84
N ILE A 23 -10.78 10.67 -9.13
CA ILE A 23 -10.40 9.69 -8.09
C ILE A 23 -9.35 10.29 -7.15
N LEU A 24 -8.32 10.95 -7.70
CA LEU A 24 -7.29 11.59 -6.89
C LEU A 24 -7.86 12.69 -5.99
N GLU A 25 -8.75 13.52 -6.53
CA GLU A 25 -9.44 14.57 -5.75
C GLU A 25 -10.29 13.97 -4.62
N ALA A 26 -11.09 12.94 -4.93
CA ALA A 26 -11.90 12.24 -3.93
C ALA A 26 -11.03 11.62 -2.83
N LEU A 27 -9.91 10.95 -3.18
CA LEU A 27 -9.00 10.37 -2.21
C LEU A 27 -8.36 11.43 -1.31
N ARG A 28 -7.96 12.59 -1.86
CA ARG A 28 -7.43 13.71 -1.06
C ARG A 28 -8.46 14.23 -0.06
N HIS A 29 -9.73 14.32 -0.45
CA HIS A 29 -10.80 14.67 0.48
C HIS A 29 -10.97 13.61 1.57
N LEU A 30 -10.96 12.31 1.21
CA LEU A 30 -11.06 11.21 2.16
C LEU A 30 -9.91 11.23 3.17
N ILE A 31 -8.67 11.51 2.75
CA ILE A 31 -7.53 11.63 3.67
C ILE A 31 -7.79 12.71 4.72
N VAL A 32 -8.22 13.90 4.30
CA VAL A 32 -8.49 15.01 5.23
C VAL A 32 -9.63 14.64 6.19
N THR A 33 -10.76 14.13 5.68
CA THR A 33 -11.92 13.83 6.54
C THR A 33 -11.63 12.69 7.51
N THR A 34 -10.95 11.63 7.06
CA THR A 34 -10.58 10.49 7.92
C THR A 34 -9.49 10.83 8.92
N ARG A 35 -8.58 11.77 8.62
CA ARG A 35 -7.55 12.21 9.57
C ARG A 35 -8.15 12.97 10.76
N TYR A 36 -9.16 13.80 10.53
CA TYR A 36 -9.66 14.75 11.55
C TYR A 36 -11.03 14.41 12.15
N SER A 37 -11.78 13.45 11.60
CA SER A 37 -13.14 13.12 12.07
C SER A 37 -13.34 11.63 12.34
N GLY A 38 -13.49 11.26 13.62
CA GLY A 38 -13.84 9.90 14.03
C GLY A 38 -15.17 9.43 13.44
N LYS A 39 -16.17 10.31 13.33
CA LYS A 39 -17.46 9.99 12.69
C LYS A 39 -17.30 9.61 11.23
N CYS A 40 -16.40 10.29 10.51
CA CYS A 40 -16.11 9.95 9.11
C CYS A 40 -15.41 8.59 9.01
N ARG A 41 -14.51 8.26 9.93
CA ARG A 41 -13.87 6.93 9.98
C ARG A 41 -14.89 5.82 10.23
N SER A 42 -15.72 5.95 11.28
CA SER A 42 -16.77 4.97 11.58
C SER A 42 -17.72 4.78 10.41
N SER A 43 -18.24 5.88 9.84
CA SER A 43 -19.15 5.83 8.69
C SER A 43 -18.52 5.15 7.48
N MET A 44 -17.24 5.42 7.21
CA MET A 44 -16.53 4.81 6.07
C MET A 44 -16.40 3.30 6.24
N VAL A 45 -16.05 2.86 7.44
CA VAL A 45 -15.90 1.44 7.78
C VAL A 45 -17.24 0.70 7.75
N GLU A 46 -18.32 1.31 8.23
CA GLU A 46 -19.68 0.75 8.22
C GLU A 46 -20.27 0.67 6.81
N SER A 47 -19.91 1.62 5.93
CA SER A 47 -20.44 1.70 4.56
C SER A 47 -19.91 0.63 3.60
N GLY A 48 -18.94 -0.19 4.01
CA GLY A 48 -18.28 -1.16 3.13
C GLY A 48 -17.24 -0.55 2.17
N ALA A 49 -16.90 0.74 2.33
CA ALA A 49 -15.97 1.45 1.45
C ALA A 49 -14.57 0.82 1.38
N LEU A 50 -14.15 0.11 2.43
CA LEU A 50 -12.85 -0.57 2.49
C LEU A 50 -12.67 -1.60 1.37
N LEU A 51 -13.70 -2.40 1.06
CA LEU A 51 -13.62 -3.38 -0.02
C LEU A 51 -13.47 -2.71 -1.40
N GLU A 52 -14.12 -1.57 -1.60
CA GLU A 52 -13.98 -0.78 -2.83
C GLU A 52 -12.57 -0.14 -2.94
N LEU A 53 -11.97 0.27 -1.82
CA LEU A 53 -10.57 0.72 -1.80
C LEU A 53 -9.61 -0.42 -2.15
N VAL A 54 -9.83 -1.63 -1.63
CA VAL A 54 -9.03 -2.82 -1.99
C VAL A 54 -9.15 -3.13 -3.49
N LYS A 55 -10.37 -3.12 -4.04
CA LYS A 55 -10.60 -3.29 -5.49
C LYS A 55 -9.88 -2.21 -6.30
N LEU A 56 -9.90 -0.96 -5.85
CA LEU A 56 -9.19 0.14 -6.49
C LEU A 56 -7.67 -0.12 -6.50
N MET A 57 -7.10 -0.55 -5.39
CA MET A 57 -5.68 -0.90 -5.29
C MET A 57 -5.29 -2.01 -6.28
N VAL A 58 -6.06 -3.10 -6.31
CA VAL A 58 -5.80 -4.25 -7.20
C VAL A 58 -5.95 -3.86 -8.68
N SER A 59 -6.85 -2.92 -9.01
CA SER A 59 -7.04 -2.44 -10.38
C SER A 59 -5.92 -1.52 -10.89
N CYS A 60 -5.07 -1.02 -9.99
CA CYS A 60 -4.05 -0.05 -10.36
C CYS A 60 -2.88 -0.69 -11.12
N ASN A 61 -2.35 0.06 -12.09
CA ASN A 61 -1.15 -0.34 -12.83
C ASN A 61 0.09 0.45 -12.35
N ARG A 62 1.22 0.28 -13.04
CA ARG A 62 2.52 0.85 -12.62
C ARG A 62 2.79 2.28 -13.10
N SER A 63 1.82 2.94 -13.75
CA SER A 63 1.99 4.33 -14.20
C SER A 63 2.00 5.31 -13.01
N GLU A 64 2.64 6.48 -13.19
CA GLU A 64 2.72 7.52 -12.15
C GLU A 64 1.37 7.90 -11.51
N PRO A 65 0.31 8.19 -12.27
CA PRO A 65 -0.97 8.55 -11.65
C PRO A 65 -1.59 7.40 -10.84
N HIS A 66 -1.37 6.14 -11.25
CA HIS A 66 -1.84 4.99 -10.48
C HIS A 66 -1.00 4.76 -9.22
N LYS A 67 0.30 5.06 -9.23
CA LYS A 67 1.11 5.07 -8.00
C LYS A 67 0.62 6.12 -7.00
N GLU A 68 0.21 7.29 -7.47
CA GLU A 68 -0.40 8.32 -6.62
C GLU A 68 -1.74 7.85 -6.03
N ILE A 69 -2.61 7.22 -6.84
CA ILE A 69 -3.85 6.60 -6.34
C ILE A 69 -3.54 5.58 -5.24
N LEU A 70 -2.55 4.70 -5.45
CA LEU A 70 -2.15 3.69 -4.48
C LEU A 70 -1.67 4.30 -3.17
N GLN A 71 -0.80 5.31 -3.24
CA GLN A 71 -0.30 6.00 -2.06
C GLN A 71 -1.45 6.64 -1.27
N LEU A 72 -2.31 7.42 -1.92
CA LEU A 72 -3.41 8.11 -1.26
C LEU A 72 -4.42 7.11 -0.68
N THR A 73 -4.67 6.00 -1.37
CA THR A 73 -5.56 4.94 -0.86
C THR A 73 -4.97 4.29 0.40
N LEU A 74 -3.67 3.99 0.41
CA LEU A 74 -2.99 3.47 1.60
C LEU A 74 -2.99 4.50 2.75
N GLU A 75 -2.88 5.79 2.47
CA GLU A 75 -2.99 6.85 3.50
C GLU A 75 -4.39 6.88 4.13
N VAL A 76 -5.46 6.74 3.33
CA VAL A 76 -6.82 6.60 3.87
C VAL A 76 -6.92 5.36 4.77
N ILE A 77 -6.42 4.21 4.31
CA ILE A 77 -6.44 2.97 5.10
C ILE A 77 -5.67 3.15 6.41
N ASN A 78 -4.50 3.81 6.39
CA ASN A 78 -3.72 4.08 7.59
C ASN A 78 -4.47 4.96 8.59
N ASN A 79 -5.16 6.01 8.14
CA ASN A 79 -5.99 6.83 9.02
C ASN A 79 -7.08 6.02 9.73
N LEU A 80 -7.63 5.00 9.06
CA LEU A 80 -8.65 4.11 9.64
C LEU A 80 -8.01 3.06 10.55
N ALA A 81 -6.85 2.52 10.19
CA ALA A 81 -6.15 1.49 10.96
C ALA A 81 -5.54 2.03 12.26
N GLN A 82 -5.19 3.31 12.30
CA GLN A 82 -4.61 3.96 13.49
C GLN A 82 -5.65 4.32 14.56
N ASP A 83 -6.95 4.36 14.22
CA ASP A 83 -8.00 4.61 15.20
C ASP A 83 -8.45 3.27 15.84
N PRO A 84 -8.29 3.10 17.16
CA PRO A 84 -8.67 1.86 17.86
C PRO A 84 -10.12 1.44 17.63
N ASN A 85 -11.03 2.39 17.37
CA ASN A 85 -12.45 2.09 17.14
C ASN A 85 -12.72 1.45 15.77
N THR A 86 -11.81 1.62 14.81
CA THR A 86 -11.97 1.14 13.44
C THR A 86 -10.93 0.10 13.04
N ALA A 87 -9.81 0.01 13.75
CA ALA A 87 -8.69 -0.85 13.41
C ALA A 87 -9.08 -2.32 13.19
N GLU A 88 -9.83 -2.92 14.12
CA GLU A 88 -10.25 -4.32 14.01
C GLU A 88 -11.03 -4.58 12.72
N LYS A 89 -11.93 -3.67 12.34
CA LYS A 89 -12.75 -3.83 11.14
C LYS A 89 -11.96 -3.57 9.85
N VAL A 90 -11.00 -2.63 9.88
CA VAL A 90 -10.07 -2.40 8.77
C VAL A 90 -9.27 -3.66 8.49
N ILE A 91 -8.66 -4.22 9.54
CA ILE A 91 -7.79 -5.37 9.40
C ILE A 91 -8.56 -6.64 9.03
N SER A 92 -9.79 -6.80 9.55
CA SER A 92 -10.69 -7.90 9.17
C SER A 92 -11.24 -7.77 7.74
N THR A 93 -10.85 -6.74 6.98
CA THR A 93 -11.30 -6.59 5.59
C THR A 93 -10.60 -7.62 4.70
N GLU A 94 -11.44 -8.37 3.98
CA GLU A 94 -10.99 -9.41 3.05
C GLU A 94 -9.97 -8.86 2.04
N TYR A 95 -8.92 -9.65 1.79
CA TYR A 95 -7.81 -9.36 0.86
C TYR A 95 -6.97 -8.12 1.16
N LEU A 96 -7.27 -7.31 2.18
CA LEU A 96 -6.52 -6.08 2.45
C LEU A 96 -5.04 -6.38 2.71
N MET A 97 -4.73 -7.26 3.67
CA MET A 97 -3.35 -7.59 4.04
C MET A 97 -2.57 -8.15 2.85
N ARG A 98 -3.16 -9.11 2.13
CA ARG A 98 -2.56 -9.69 0.92
C ARG A 98 -2.31 -8.64 -0.17
N ALA A 99 -3.25 -7.73 -0.40
CA ALA A 99 -3.09 -6.65 -1.37
C ALA A 99 -1.97 -5.69 -0.98
N VAL A 100 -1.87 -5.31 0.31
CA VAL A 100 -0.79 -4.45 0.81
C VAL A 100 0.57 -5.13 0.65
N LEU A 101 0.70 -6.42 1.00
CA LEU A 101 1.94 -7.19 0.81
C LEU A 101 2.33 -7.26 -0.67
N GLN A 102 1.36 -7.53 -1.55
CA GLN A 102 1.60 -7.57 -2.99
C GLN A 102 2.13 -6.23 -3.52
N LEU A 103 1.59 -5.09 -3.03
CA LEU A 103 2.11 -3.77 -3.39
C LEU A 103 3.56 -3.59 -2.92
N MET A 104 3.89 -4.03 -1.70
CA MET A 104 5.28 -3.98 -1.23
C MET A 104 6.21 -4.79 -2.15
N CYS A 105 5.82 -6.01 -2.53
CA CYS A 105 6.56 -6.86 -3.46
C CYS A 105 6.81 -6.19 -4.83
N ILE A 106 5.81 -5.46 -5.35
CA ILE A 106 5.89 -4.73 -6.63
C ILE A 106 6.79 -3.50 -6.50
N TYR A 107 6.67 -2.73 -5.42
CA TYR A 107 7.22 -1.38 -5.31
C TYR A 107 8.55 -1.27 -4.56
N VAL A 108 9.09 -2.37 -4.01
CA VAL A 108 10.39 -2.44 -3.32
C VAL A 108 11.58 -1.83 -4.09
N SER A 109 11.50 -1.71 -5.41
CA SER A 109 12.59 -1.12 -6.23
C SER A 109 12.20 0.13 -7.00
N THR A 110 10.90 0.49 -7.05
CA THR A 110 10.39 1.46 -8.03
C THR A 110 9.41 2.49 -7.46
N GLY A 111 8.85 2.27 -6.27
CA GLY A 111 7.84 3.13 -5.66
C GLY A 111 8.08 3.27 -4.15
N PRO A 112 9.10 4.03 -3.72
CA PRO A 112 9.46 4.14 -2.30
C PRO A 112 8.29 4.64 -1.45
N LEU A 113 7.53 5.63 -1.91
CA LEU A 113 6.40 6.17 -1.15
C LEU A 113 5.30 5.12 -0.96
N VAL A 114 4.87 4.46 -2.03
CA VAL A 114 3.87 3.36 -1.94
C VAL A 114 4.37 2.26 -1.00
N PHE A 115 5.65 1.87 -1.10
CA PHE A 115 6.25 0.86 -0.25
C PHE A 115 6.26 1.28 1.22
N GLN A 116 6.68 2.50 1.53
CA GLN A 116 6.72 3.03 2.89
C GLN A 116 5.33 3.12 3.50
N THR A 117 4.35 3.67 2.77
CA THR A 117 2.97 3.78 3.25
C THR A 117 2.37 2.39 3.51
N ALA A 118 2.74 1.39 2.71
CA ALA A 118 2.37 0.00 2.94
C ALA A 118 3.06 -0.62 4.17
N CYS A 119 4.35 -0.33 4.42
CA CYS A 119 5.00 -0.69 5.69
C CYS A 119 4.29 -0.07 6.90
N THR A 120 3.88 1.19 6.81
CA THR A 120 3.11 1.86 7.88
C THR A 120 1.77 1.17 8.16
N ALA A 121 1.10 0.66 7.13
CA ALA A 121 -0.11 -0.14 7.30
C ALA A 121 0.18 -1.40 8.10
N PHE A 122 1.20 -2.17 7.72
CA PHE A 122 1.58 -3.37 8.47
C PHE A 122 2.08 -3.09 9.88
N HIS A 123 2.78 -1.99 10.13
CA HIS A 123 3.10 -1.59 11.51
C HIS A 123 1.84 -1.34 12.35
N SER A 124 0.84 -0.69 11.76
CA SER A 124 -0.45 -0.46 12.43
C SER A 124 -1.18 -1.78 12.67
N PHE A 125 -1.07 -2.73 11.76
CA PHE A 125 -1.67 -4.06 11.90
C PHE A 125 -0.97 -4.89 12.98
N ALA A 126 0.37 -4.88 12.97
CA ALA A 126 1.21 -5.59 13.94
C ALA A 126 1.12 -5.02 15.37
N ALA A 127 0.57 -3.82 15.54
CA ALA A 127 0.28 -3.26 16.87
C ALA A 127 -0.90 -3.94 17.58
N HIS A 128 -1.62 -4.84 16.90
CA HIS A 128 -2.73 -5.60 17.47
C HIS A 128 -2.37 -7.08 17.58
N ASP A 129 -2.25 -7.61 18.81
CA ASP A 129 -1.79 -8.98 19.07
C ASP A 129 -2.54 -10.05 18.27
N ARG A 130 -3.87 -9.97 18.22
CA ARG A 130 -4.71 -10.91 17.44
C ARG A 130 -4.36 -10.94 15.96
N ILE A 131 -4.00 -9.79 15.42
CA ILE A 131 -3.67 -9.62 14.00
C ILE A 131 -2.25 -10.09 13.74
N LEU A 132 -1.34 -9.77 14.65
CA LEU A 132 0.02 -10.28 14.60
C LEU A 132 0.01 -11.81 14.59
N GLU A 133 -0.79 -12.45 15.45
CA GLU A 133 -0.99 -13.90 15.45
C GLU A 133 -1.56 -14.41 14.11
N LEU A 134 -2.58 -13.75 13.55
CA LEU A 134 -3.14 -14.12 12.25
C LEU A 134 -2.12 -14.02 11.11
N LEU A 135 -1.31 -12.96 11.09
CA LEU A 135 -0.26 -12.75 10.11
C LEU A 135 0.88 -13.78 10.26
N CYS A 136 1.28 -14.10 11.49
CA CYS A 136 2.29 -15.12 11.76
C CYS A 136 1.83 -16.52 11.39
N ASN A 137 0.53 -16.80 11.49
CA ASN A 137 -0.07 -18.08 11.13
C ASN A 137 -0.46 -18.18 9.65
N GLU A 138 -0.37 -17.10 8.87
CA GLU A 138 -0.62 -17.14 7.43
C GLU A 138 0.56 -17.84 6.74
N ASP A 139 0.26 -18.97 6.07
CA ASP A 139 1.25 -19.80 5.39
C ASP A 139 2.16 -18.98 4.47
N GLY A 140 3.46 -18.96 4.76
CA GLY A 140 4.46 -18.31 3.93
C GLY A 140 4.56 -16.79 4.10
N PHE A 141 3.77 -16.15 4.97
CA PHE A 141 3.76 -14.69 5.12
C PHE A 141 5.09 -14.15 5.65
N ILE A 142 5.62 -14.76 6.72
CA ILE A 142 6.89 -14.35 7.33
C ILE A 142 8.07 -14.61 6.38
N GLU A 143 8.03 -15.71 5.63
CA GLU A 143 9.00 -16.05 4.60
C GLU A 143 8.95 -15.04 3.44
N GLU A 144 7.76 -14.64 2.99
CA GLU A 144 7.58 -13.64 1.94
C GLU A 144 8.11 -12.27 2.38
N LEU A 145 7.81 -11.84 3.62
CA LEU A 145 8.38 -10.62 4.20
C LEU A 145 9.91 -10.69 4.35
N SER A 146 10.44 -11.84 4.78
CA SER A 146 11.89 -12.05 4.92
C SER A 146 12.61 -11.97 3.56
N CYS A 147 12.07 -12.65 2.55
CA CYS A 147 12.59 -12.58 1.18
C CYS A 147 12.51 -11.15 0.63
N LEU A 148 11.45 -10.42 0.94
CA LEU A 148 11.28 -9.03 0.55
C LEU A 148 12.31 -8.11 1.23
N LYS A 149 12.59 -8.33 2.52
CA LYS A 149 13.65 -7.63 3.26
C LYS A 149 15.01 -7.87 2.60
N GLU A 150 15.37 -9.12 2.32
CA GLU A 150 16.62 -9.45 1.63
C GLU A 150 16.73 -8.76 0.26
N LYS A 151 15.62 -8.70 -0.49
CA LYS A 151 15.57 -7.98 -1.76
C LYS A 151 15.79 -6.48 -1.59
N ALA A 152 15.18 -5.86 -0.60
CA ALA A 152 15.36 -4.44 -0.30
C ALA A 152 16.82 -4.12 0.08
N VAL A 153 17.41 -4.91 0.98
CA VAL A 153 18.81 -4.78 1.40
C VAL A 153 19.75 -4.95 0.20
N ARG A 154 19.57 -6.01 -0.61
CA ARG A 154 20.39 -6.24 -1.81
C ARG A 154 20.30 -5.07 -2.80
N ASN A 155 19.10 -4.55 -3.05
CA ASN A 155 18.93 -3.40 -3.94
C ASN A 155 19.69 -2.16 -3.42
N TYR A 156 19.62 -1.90 -2.12
CA TYR A 156 20.36 -0.80 -1.49
C TYR A 156 21.87 -1.00 -1.63
N MET A 157 22.40 -2.17 -1.26
CA MET A 157 23.84 -2.47 -1.34
C MET A 157 24.38 -2.33 -2.77
N MET A 158 23.65 -2.83 -3.77
CA MET A 158 24.03 -2.68 -5.19
C MET A 158 24.02 -1.21 -5.62
N ALA A 159 23.00 -0.44 -5.24
CA ALA A 159 22.91 0.98 -5.56
C ALA A 159 24.00 1.81 -4.87
N GLN A 160 24.36 1.47 -3.63
CA GLN A 160 25.42 2.11 -2.86
C GLN A 160 26.78 1.84 -3.51
N LYS A 161 27.10 0.57 -3.84
CA LYS A 161 28.34 0.18 -4.54
C LYS A 161 28.47 0.87 -5.90
N ALA A 162 27.36 1.00 -6.63
CA ALA A 162 27.31 1.70 -7.91
C ALA A 162 27.30 3.24 -7.77
N LYS A 163 27.34 3.81 -6.55
CA LYS A 163 27.19 5.25 -6.28
C LYS A 163 25.97 5.86 -6.98
N SER A 164 24.89 5.09 -7.06
CA SER A 164 23.66 5.46 -7.74
C SER A 164 22.91 6.57 -6.99
N LYS A 165 22.32 7.51 -7.73
CA LYS A 165 21.42 8.53 -7.16
C LYS A 165 20.23 7.93 -6.40
N LYS A 166 19.85 6.69 -6.71
CA LYS A 166 18.76 5.95 -6.04
C LYS A 166 19.15 5.38 -4.67
N ALA A 167 20.43 5.38 -4.29
CA ALA A 167 20.89 4.75 -3.06
C ALA A 167 20.21 5.32 -1.80
N LYS A 168 20.03 6.64 -1.73
CA LYS A 168 19.30 7.29 -0.62
C LYS A 168 17.86 6.81 -0.51
N THR A 169 17.16 6.69 -1.63
CA THR A 169 15.78 6.21 -1.67
C THR A 169 15.68 4.74 -1.29
N LEU A 170 16.60 3.90 -1.77
CA LEU A 170 16.62 2.47 -1.45
C LEU A 170 17.06 2.20 -0.02
N PHE A 171 17.88 3.08 0.57
CA PHE A 171 18.16 3.07 2.00
C PHE A 171 16.87 3.19 2.81
N ILE A 172 16.04 4.19 2.50
CA ILE A 172 14.77 4.39 3.19
C ILE A 172 13.85 3.16 3.05
N VAL A 173 13.79 2.55 1.85
CA VAL A 173 13.02 1.32 1.61
C VAL A 173 13.52 0.16 2.48
N GLN A 174 14.84 -0.07 2.54
CA GLN A 174 15.38 -1.14 3.38
C GLN A 174 15.13 -0.90 4.87
N GLU A 175 15.26 0.34 5.35
CA GLU A 175 15.03 0.67 6.76
C GLU A 175 13.56 0.43 7.14
N SER A 176 12.63 0.80 6.25
CA SER A 176 11.19 0.63 6.49
C SER A 176 10.81 -0.84 6.67
N ILE A 177 11.35 -1.74 5.84
CA ILE A 177 11.06 -3.17 5.98
C ILE A 177 11.87 -3.84 7.09
N CYS A 178 13.09 -3.37 7.37
CA CYS A 178 13.85 -3.84 8.53
C CYS A 178 13.13 -3.53 9.84
N SER A 179 12.64 -2.29 10.00
CA SER A 179 11.85 -1.89 11.17
C SER A 179 10.54 -2.68 11.26
N LEU A 180 9.86 -2.92 10.13
CA LEU A 180 8.65 -3.75 10.13
C LEU A 180 8.93 -5.18 10.61
N MET A 181 10.05 -5.77 10.19
CA MET A 181 10.43 -7.13 10.60
C MET A 181 10.71 -7.26 12.10
N GLU A 182 11.03 -6.16 12.80
CA GLU A 182 11.20 -6.17 14.27
C GLU A 182 9.87 -6.36 15.01
N CYS A 183 8.73 -6.11 14.36
CA CYS A 183 7.41 -6.35 14.94
C CYS A 183 7.02 -7.83 14.95
N PHE A 184 7.67 -8.67 14.14
CA PHE A 184 7.37 -10.08 14.05
C PHE A 184 8.37 -10.88 14.89
N PRO A 185 7.92 -11.96 15.56
CA PRO A 185 8.85 -12.86 16.24
C PRO A 185 9.90 -13.33 15.22
N SER A 186 11.17 -13.20 15.58
CA SER A 186 12.25 -13.77 14.79
C SER A 186 11.94 -15.24 14.59
N SER A 187 11.88 -15.66 13.32
CA SER A 187 11.87 -17.07 12.94
C SER A 187 13.15 -17.71 13.48
N SER A 188 13.10 -18.17 14.72
CA SER A 188 14.13 -18.93 15.42
C SER A 188 13.57 -20.33 15.66
N GLU A 189 13.78 -21.19 14.67
CA GLU A 189 14.57 -22.45 14.72
C GLU A 189 14.17 -23.38 13.57
#